data_AF-A0A355DYH5-F1
#
_entry.id   AF-A0A355DYH5-F1
#
_cell.length_a   1.000
_cell.length_b   1.000
_cell.length_c   1.000
_cell.angle_alpha   90.00
_cell.angle_beta   90.00
_cell.angle_gamma   90.00
#
_symmetry.space_group_name_H-M   'P 1'
#
loop_
_entity.id
_entity.type
_entity.pdbx_description
1 polymer ?
#
loop_
_entity_poly.entity_id
_entity_poly.type
_entity_poly.pdbx_seq_one_letter_code
_entity_poly.pdbx_strand_id
1 'polypeptide(L)' 'LLETEEISFLSEAQQSDLLSRVKLAQQEVSTAQMLLQATGGQVGIETATLVPWHRLVNECWQVGMQWRSLTS' A
#
# COMPACT_ATOMS: atom_id res chain seq x y z
N LEU A 1 -11.53 4.11 -0.68
CA LEU A 1 -11.74 3.07 0.34
C LEU A 1 -11.16 3.50 1.67
N LEU A 2 -9.87 3.27 1.97
CA LEU A 2 -9.30 3.60 3.30
C LEU A 2 -9.37 5.09 3.68
N GLU A 3 -9.45 6.00 2.70
CA GLU A 3 -9.56 7.45 2.93
C GLU A 3 -11.00 7.99 2.92
N THR A 4 -11.95 7.22 2.40
CA THR A 4 -13.28 7.73 2.04
C THR A 4 -14.41 7.02 2.77
N GLU A 5 -14.18 5.78 3.20
CA GLU A 5 -15.19 4.95 3.85
C GLU A 5 -14.81 4.71 5.31
N GLU A 6 -15.81 4.57 6.17
CA GLU A 6 -15.63 4.01 7.51
C GLU A 6 -15.71 2.48 7.44
N ILE A 7 -14.58 1.80 7.66
CA ILE A 7 -14.50 0.34 7.54
C ILE A 7 -14.86 -0.31 8.88
N SER A 8 -16.13 -0.70 9.04
CA SER A 8 -16.71 -1.16 10.32
C SER A 8 -16.02 -2.35 11.01
N PHE A 9 -15.26 -3.17 10.27
CA PHE A 9 -14.50 -4.30 10.82
C PHE A 9 -13.04 -3.95 11.14
N LEU A 10 -12.62 -2.70 10.93
CA LEU A 10 -11.36 -2.14 11.41
C LEU A 10 -11.66 -1.11 12.49
N SER A 11 -10.86 -1.08 13.55
CA SER A 11 -10.84 0.09 14.43
C SER A 11 -10.26 1.30 13.69
N GLU A 12 -10.60 2.52 14.12
CA GLU A 12 -10.04 3.76 13.58
C GLU A 12 -8.50 3.73 13.57
N ALA A 13 -7.89 3.21 14.63
CA ALA A 13 -6.44 3.07 14.74
C ALA A 13 -5.87 2.11 13.69
N GLN A 14 -6.52 0.97 13.43
CA GLN A 14 -6.10 0.01 12.41
C GLN A 14 -6.26 0.59 11.00
N GLN A 15 -7.37 1.27 10.73
CA GLN A 15 -7.59 1.91 9.42
C GLN A 15 -6.57 3.04 9.18
N SER A 16 -6.28 3.85 10.20
CA SER A 16 -5.28 4.91 10.15
C SER A 16 -3.85 4.37 9.94
N ASP A 17 -3.46 3.32 10.66
CA ASP A 17 -2.17 2.66 10.49
C ASP A 17 -2.00 2.10 9.07
N LEU A 18 -3.02 1.37 8.59
CA LEU A 18 -3.00 0.81 7.24
C LEU A 18 -2.90 1.91 6.18
N LEU A 19 -3.66 2.99 6.32
CA LEU A 19 -3.59 4.13 5.41
C LEU A 19 -2.21 4.80 5.44
N SER A 20 -1.62 4.98 6.61
CA SER A 20 -0.27 5.56 6.77
C SER A 20 0.78 4.70 6.05
N ARG A 21 0.74 3.39 6.24
CA ARG A 21 1.64 2.44 5.56
C ARG A 21 1.47 2.47 4.04
N VAL A 22 0.23 2.57 3.55
CA VAL A 22 -0.06 2.71 2.10
C VAL A 22 0.54 3.99 1.55
N LYS A 23 0.38 5.12 2.24
CA LYS A 23 0.96 6.41 1.82
C LYS A 23 2.48 6.37 1.77
N LEU A 24 3.11 5.78 2.79
CA LEU A 24 4.56 5.61 2.82
C LEU A 24 5.04 4.76 1.65
N ALA A 25 4.46 3.57 1.46
CA ALA A 25 4.85 2.68 0.36
C ALA A 25 4.63 3.32 -1.01
N GLN A 26 3.54 4.09 -1.18
CA GLN A 26 3.28 4.83 -2.42
C GLN A 26 4.38 5.87 -2.69
N GLN A 27 4.85 6.57 -1.65
CA GLN A 27 5.96 7.52 -1.78
C GLN A 27 7.27 6.81 -2.15
N GLU A 28 7.57 5.67 -1.51
CA GLU A 28 8.76 4.88 -1.79
C GLU A 28 8.78 4.37 -3.24
N VAL A 29 7.66 3.84 -3.73
CA VAL A 29 7.51 3.39 -5.12
C VAL A 29 7.67 4.54 -6.10
N SER A 30 7.04 5.69 -5.84
CA SER A 30 7.18 6.89 -6.68
C SER A 30 8.63 7.36 -6.75
N THR A 31 9.35 7.36 -5.63
CA THR A 31 10.78 7.70 -5.59
C THR A 31 11.61 6.70 -6.39
N ALA A 32 11.36 5.40 -6.24
CA ALA A 32 12.06 4.36 -7.00
C ALA A 32 11.81 4.49 -8.51
N GLN A 33 10.59 4.81 -8.92
CA GLN A 33 10.25 5.08 -10.32
C GLN A 33 11.00 6.31 -10.85
N MET A 34 11.06 7.41 -10.09
CA MET A 34 11.82 8.60 -10.49
C MET A 34 13.30 8.29 -10.67
N LEU A 35 13.91 7.54 -9.75
CA LEU A 35 15.31 7.12 -9.86
C LEU A 35 15.53 6.21 -11.07
N LEU A 36 14.61 5.28 -11.35
CA LEU A 36 14.68 4.42 -12.53
C LEU A 36 14.71 5.24 -13.82
N GLN A 37 13.83 6.24 -13.94
CA GLN A 37 13.81 7.12 -15.11
C GLN A 37 15.08 7.98 -15.20
N ALA A 38 15.49 8.60 -14.08
CA ALA A 38 16.65 9.49 -14.05
C ALA A 38 17.98 8.78 -14.36
N THR A 39 18.05 7.47 -14.10
CA THR A 39 19.25 6.64 -14.37
C THR A 39 19.15 5.84 -15.66
N GLY A 40 18.14 6.07 -16.49
CA GLY A 40 17.95 5.32 -17.74
C GLY A 40 17.77 3.81 -17.52
N GLY A 41 17.19 3.42 -16.39
CA GLY A 41 16.96 2.02 -16.02
C GLY A 41 18.11 1.32 -15.31
N GLN A 42 19.19 2.02 -14.95
CA GLN A 42 20.39 1.40 -14.38
C GLN A 42 20.33 1.19 -12.86
N VAL A 43 19.43 1.89 -12.16
CA VAL A 43 19.22 1.66 -10.72
C VAL A 43 18.36 0.41 -10.48
N GLY A 44 18.81 -0.44 -9.56
CA GLY A 44 18.04 -1.56 -9.03
C GLY A 44 17.42 -1.23 -7.67
N ILE A 45 16.43 -2.02 -7.27
CA ILE A 45 15.86 -1.99 -5.92
C ILE A 45 16.31 -3.27 -5.21
N GLU A 46 16.77 -3.14 -3.97
CA GLU A 46 17.07 -4.31 -3.15
C GLU A 46 15.81 -5.17 -2.96
N THR A 47 15.93 -6.48 -3.16
CA THR A 47 14.77 -7.40 -3.06
C THR A 47 14.13 -7.37 -1.67
N ALA A 48 14.93 -7.09 -0.62
CA ALA A 48 14.45 -6.90 0.73
C ALA A 48 13.42 -5.76 0.84
N THR A 49 13.58 -4.69 0.05
CA THR A 49 12.67 -3.54 -0.01
C THR A 49 11.33 -3.88 -0.68
N LEU A 50 11.31 -4.89 -1.56
CA LEU A 50 10.08 -5.31 -2.25
C LEU A 50 9.13 -6.11 -1.34
N VAL A 51 9.67 -6.82 -0.34
CA VAL A 51 8.89 -7.70 0.53
C VAL A 51 7.80 -6.96 1.32
N PRO A 52 8.09 -5.81 1.99
CA PRO A 52 7.06 -5.00 2.65
C PRO A 52 5.96 -4.54 1.71
N TRP A 53 6.29 -4.11 0.49
CA TRP A 53 5.29 -3.65 -0.50
C TRP A 53 4.34 -4.77 -0.90
N HIS A 54 4.88 -5.96 -1.19
CA HIS A 54 4.05 -7.12 -1.54
C HIS A 54 3.12 -7.54 -0.40
N ARG A 55 3.60 -7.53 0.85
CA ARG A 55 2.76 -7.81 2.02
C ARG A 55 1.63 -6.80 2.16
N LEU A 56 1.93 -5.52 1.98
CA LEU A 56 0.95 -4.44 2.09
C LEU A 56 -0.13 -4.52 1.00
N VAL A 57 0.24 -4.84 -0.24
CA VAL A 57 -0.75 -5.06 -1.32
C VAL A 57 -1.70 -6.21 -0.96
N ASN A 58 -1.18 -7.32 -0.41
CA ASN A 58 -2.02 -8.44 -0.01
C ASN A 58 -2.98 -8.08 1.15
N GLU A 59 -2.51 -7.32 2.13
CA GLU A 59 -3.33 -6.82 3.24
C GLU A 59 -4.46 -5.91 2.72
N CYS A 60 -4.13 -4.94 1.86
CA CYS A 60 -5.12 -4.07 1.19
C CYS A 60 -6.14 -4.87 0.37
N TRP A 61 -5.70 -5.93 -0.31
CA TRP A 61 -6.58 -6.80 -1.06
C TRP A 61 -7.58 -7.54 -0.15
N GLN A 62 -7.11 -8.09 0.97
CA GLN A 62 -7.97 -8.78 1.95
C GLN A 62 -9.01 -7.83 2.54
N VAL A 63 -8.60 -6.62 2.96
CA VAL A 63 -9.52 -5.58 3.45
C VAL A 63 -10.54 -5.22 2.37
N GLY A 64 -10.09 -5.01 1.13
CA GLY A 64 -10.98 -4.68 0.01
C GLY A 64 -11.98 -5.80 -0.30
N MET A 65 -11.57 -7.07 -0.24
CA MET A 65 -12.47 -8.21 -0.43
C MET A 65 -13.53 -8.27 0.67
N GLN A 66 -13.12 -8.16 1.93
CA GLN A 66 -14.04 -8.21 3.06
C GLN A 66 -15.02 -7.03 3.03
N TRP A 67 -14.55 -5.82 2.73
CA TRP A 67 -15.41 -4.66 2.54
C TRP A 67 -16.49 -4.92 1.49
N ARG A 68 -16.10 -5.36 0.28
CA ARG A 68 -17.07 -5.67 -0.78
C ARG A 68 -18.08 -6.75 -0.37
N SER A 69 -17.68 -7.73 0.44
CA SER A 69 -18.60 -8.77 0.93
C SER A 69 -19.65 -8.26 1.92
N LEU A 70 -19.39 -7.14 2.61
CA LEU A 70 -20.29 -6.54 3.59
C LEU A 70 -21.15 -5.42 3.01
N THR A 71 -20.75 -4.84 1.88
CA THR A 71 -21.45 -3.73 1.22
C THR A 71 -22.18 -4.13 -0.08
N SER A 72 -22.22 -5.42 -0.41
CA SER A 72 -23.00 -5.97 -1.53
C SER A 72 -24.38 -6.41 -1.07
#